data_AF-A0A9E4F3E3-F1
#
_entry.id   AF-A0A9E4F3E3-F1
#
_cell.length_a   1.000
_cell.length_b   1.000
_cell.length_c   1.000
_cell.angle_alpha   90.00
_cell.angle_beta   90.00
_cell.angle_gamma   90.00
#
_symmetry.space_group_name_H-M   'P 1'
#
loop_
_entity.id
_entity.type
_entity.pdbx_description
1 polymer ?
#
loop_
_entity_poly.entity_id
_entity_poly.type
_entity_poly.pdbx_seq_one_letter_code
_entity_poly.pdbx_strand_id
1 'polypeptide(L)' 'MTATQTFTVTVPNRAPVAVETILAPTLEVGQSAAFVVSASFSDPDGDALTYTASSSDSSVATPAVT' A
#
# COMPACT_ATOMS: atom_id res chain seq x y z
N MET A 1 45.77 24.76 10.49
CA MET A 1 45.72 23.27 10.52
C MET A 1 44.26 22.90 10.45
N THR A 2 43.90 21.89 9.67
CA THR A 2 42.50 21.50 9.49
C THR A 2 42.36 20.03 9.84
N ALA A 3 41.32 19.69 10.57
CA ALA A 3 40.94 18.32 10.90
C ALA A 3 39.54 18.08 10.35
N THR A 4 39.32 16.88 9.81
CA THR A 4 38.03 16.44 9.31
C THR A 4 37.57 15.24 10.13
N GLN A 5 36.30 15.23 10.51
CA GLN A 5 35.66 14.15 11.22
C GLN A 5 34.44 13.71 10.43
N THR A 6 34.30 12.42 10.21
CA THR A 6 33.09 11.80 9.66
C THR A 6 32.34 11.05 10.76
N PHE A 7 31.03 11.00 10.61
CA PHE A 7 30.13 10.17 11.41
C PHE A 7 29.13 9.49 10.49
N THR A 8 28.65 8.33 10.91
CA THR A 8 27.61 7.58 10.21
C THR A 8 26.24 8.02 10.72
N VAL A 9 25.32 8.29 9.80
CA VAL A 9 23.90 8.53 10.10
C VAL A 9 23.10 7.35 9.56
N THR A 10 22.29 6.74 10.43
CA THR A 10 21.32 5.72 10.02
C THR A 10 19.93 6.33 10.04
N VAL A 11 19.24 6.26 8.90
CA VAL A 11 17.82 6.63 8.80
C VAL A 11 17.00 5.34 8.85
N PRO A 12 16.08 5.17 9.82
CA PRO A 12 15.20 4.01 9.87
C PRO A 12 14.24 3.99 8.68
N ASN A 13 13.95 2.80 8.15
CA ASN A 13 12.93 2.65 7.11
C ASN A 13 11.54 2.96 7.67
N ARG A 14 10.69 3.63 6.90
CA ARG A 14 9.30 3.92 7.28
C ARG A 14 8.37 2.94 6.60
N ALA A 15 7.23 2.68 7.24
CA ALA A 15 6.21 1.83 6.67
C ALA A 15 5.42 2.58 5.57
N PRO A 16 4.85 1.85 4.59
CA PRO A 16 3.88 2.40 3.67
C PRO A 16 2.69 3.04 4.38
N VAL A 17 2.13 4.10 3.79
CA VAL A 17 0.98 4.84 4.33
C VAL A 17 -0.17 4.85 3.33
N ALA A 18 -1.40 4.77 3.84
CA ALA A 18 -2.60 5.04 3.04
C ALA A 18 -2.75 6.56 2.86
N VAL A 19 -2.91 7.00 1.62
CA VAL A 19 -3.03 8.42 1.25
C VAL A 19 -4.39 8.77 0.65
N GLU A 20 -5.15 7.78 0.20
CA GLU A 20 -6.52 7.95 -0.28
C GLU A 20 -7.46 6.88 0.28
N THR A 21 -8.74 7.25 0.37
CA THR A 21 -9.81 6.32 0.74
C THR A 21 -10.29 5.57 -0.49
N ILE A 22 -10.27 4.23 -0.42
CA ILE A 22 -10.89 3.38 -1.44
C ILE A 22 -12.40 3.34 -1.16
N LEU A 23 -13.21 3.82 -2.10
CA LEU A 23 -14.66 3.84 -1.96
C LEU A 23 -15.26 2.44 -2.14
N ALA A 24 -16.16 2.07 -1.24
CA ALA A 24 -16.88 0.82 -1.33
C ALA A 24 -18.01 0.92 -2.39
N PRO A 25 -18.02 0.06 -3.42
CA PRO A 25 -19.14 -0.02 -4.34
C PRO A 25 -20.23 -0.94 -3.78
N THR A 26 -21.45 -0.72 -4.25
CA THR A 26 -22.52 -1.70 -4.15
C THR A 26 -22.47 -2.61 -5.38
N LEU A 27 -22.44 -3.91 -5.16
CA LEU A 27 -22.41 -4.93 -6.21
C LEU A 27 -23.65 -5.82 -6.09
N GLU A 28 -24.26 -6.13 -7.23
CA GLU A 28 -25.27 -7.18 -7.30
C GLU A 28 -24.59 -8.56 -7.37
N VAL A 29 -25.33 -9.60 -6.97
CA VAL A 29 -24.82 -10.98 -6.99
C VAL A 29 -24.36 -11.35 -8.40
N GLY A 30 -23.13 -11.88 -8.51
CA GLY A 30 -22.52 -12.28 -9.77
C GLY A 30 -21.76 -11.17 -10.50
N GLN A 31 -21.78 -9.93 -10.00
CA GLN A 31 -20.96 -8.83 -10.53
C GLN A 31 -19.53 -8.85 -9.96
N SER A 32 -18.62 -8.13 -10.61
CA SER A 32 -17.24 -7.92 -10.16
C SER A 32 -16.88 -6.43 -10.28
N ALA A 33 -16.04 -5.94 -9.37
CA ALA A 33 -15.46 -4.60 -9.43
C ALA A 33 -13.94 -4.68 -9.48
N ALA A 34 -13.33 -3.78 -10.26
CA ALA A 34 -11.88 -3.62 -10.31
C ALA A 34 -11.50 -2.27 -9.69
N PHE A 35 -10.40 -2.26 -8.94
CA PHE A 35 -9.88 -1.07 -8.28
C PHE A 35 -8.40 -0.91 -8.60
N VAL A 36 -8.03 0.31 -9.01
CA VAL A 36 -6.62 0.69 -9.11
C VAL A 36 -6.23 1.30 -7.77
N VAL A 37 -5.53 0.53 -6.94
CA VAL A 37 -5.18 0.94 -5.56
C VAL A 37 -3.77 1.50 -5.44
N SER A 38 -2.99 1.50 -6.53
CA SER A 38 -1.60 1.96 -6.52
C SER A 38 -1.43 3.42 -6.09
N ALA A 39 -2.44 4.26 -6.38
CA ALA A 39 -2.46 5.66 -5.96
C ALA A 39 -2.90 5.85 -4.49
N SER A 40 -3.55 4.85 -3.89
CA SER A 40 -4.09 4.94 -2.54
C SER A 40 -3.07 4.67 -1.44
N PHE A 41 -1.88 4.19 -1.80
CA PHE A 41 -0.79 3.90 -0.88
C PHE A 41 0.51 4.55 -1.37
N SER A 42 1.33 5.02 -0.44
CA SER A 42 2.63 5.62 -0.75
C SER A 42 3.68 5.14 0.25
N ASP A 43 4.90 4.95 -0.24
CA ASP A 43 6.07 4.68 0.60
C ASP A 43 6.91 5.97 0.75
N PRO A 44 7.11 6.49 1.97
CA PRO A 44 7.88 7.71 2.18
C PRO A 44 9.36 7.61 1.82
N ASP A 45 9.91 6.40 1.75
CA ASP A 45 11.30 6.11 1.40
C ASP A 45 11.45 5.75 -0.09
N GLY A 46 10.33 5.60 -0.81
CA GLY A 46 10.30 5.27 -2.23
C GLY A 46 10.43 3.78 -2.51
N ASP A 47 10.24 2.93 -1.49
CA ASP A 47 10.29 1.49 -1.64
C ASP A 47 9.12 0.96 -2.48
N ALA A 48 9.35 -0.14 -3.19
CA ALA A 48 8.31 -0.80 -3.98
C ALA A 48 7.25 -1.45 -3.07
N LEU A 49 5.99 -1.17 -3.36
CA LEU A 49 4.85 -1.71 -2.60
C LEU A 49 4.40 -3.07 -3.13
N THR A 50 4.02 -3.96 -2.21
CA THR A 50 3.38 -5.25 -2.50
C THR A 50 1.95 -5.24 -1.93
N TYR A 51 0.98 -5.68 -2.72
CA TYR A 51 -0.44 -5.62 -2.36
C TYR A 51 -1.02 -7.01 -2.13
N THR A 52 -1.86 -7.13 -1.11
CA THR A 52 -2.70 -8.31 -0.86
C THR A 52 -4.10 -7.83 -0.51
N ALA A 53 -5.11 -8.66 -0.81
CA ALA A 53 -6.50 -8.35 -0.51
C ALA A 53 -7.19 -9.60 0.06
N SER A 54 -8.09 -9.37 1.02
CA SER A 54 -8.87 -10.41 1.69
C SER A 54 -10.31 -9.97 1.85
N SER A 55 -11.27 -10.89 1.73
CA SER A 55 -12.67 -10.64 2.06
C SER A 55 -12.94 -10.96 3.53
N SER A 56 -13.80 -10.17 4.18
CA SER A 56 -14.33 -10.49 5.50
C SER A 56 -15.26 -11.71 5.47
N ASP A 57 -15.89 -11.97 4.33
CA ASP A 57 -16.70 -13.17 4.07
C ASP A 57 -16.40 -13.70 2.67
N SER A 58 -15.68 -14.82 2.62
CA SER A 58 -15.27 -15.46 1.37
C SER A 58 -16.44 -16.13 0.63
N SER A 59 -17.58 -16.35 1.29
CA SER A 59 -18.80 -16.84 0.64
C SER A 59 -19.56 -15.74 -0.11
N VAL A 60 -19.31 -14.47 0.24
CA VAL A 60 -19.93 -13.29 -0.37
C VAL A 60 -19.06 -12.74 -1.50
N ALA A 61 -17.75 -12.59 -1.27
CA ALA A 61 -16.83 -12.03 -2.25
C ALA A 61 -15.45 -12.68 -2.17
N THR A 62 -14.79 -12.82 -3.32
CA THR A 62 -13.40 -13.29 -3.41
C THR A 62 -12.54 -12.23 -4.06
N PRO A 63 -11.45 -11.78 -3.43
CA PRO A 63 -10.54 -10.81 -4.02
C PRO A 63 -9.53 -11.50 -4.93
N ALA A 64 -9.11 -10.79 -5.96
CA ALA A 64 -7.95 -11.12 -6.78
C ALA A 64 -7.08 -9.88 -6.95
N VAL A 65 -5.75 -10.06 -6.87
CA VAL A 65 -4.77 -9.01 -7.15
C VAL A 65 -4.04 -9.42 -8.42
N THR A 66 -3.91 -8.50 -9.37
CA THR A 66 -3.28 -8.73 -10.69
C THR A 66 -2.38 -7.56 -11.05
#